data_AF-A0AAW0GLC2-F1
#
_entry.id   AF-A0AAW0GLC2-F1
#
_cell.length_a   1.000
_cell.length_b   1.000
_cell.length_c   1.000
_cell.angle_alpha   90.00
_cell.angle_beta   90.00
_cell.angle_gamma   90.00
#
_symmetry.space_group_name_H-M   'P 1'
#
loop_
_entity.id
_entity.type
_entity.pdbx_description
1 polymer ?
#
loop_
_entity_poly.entity_id
_entity_poly.type
_entity_poly.pdbx_seq_one_letter_code
_entity_poly.pdbx_strand_id
1 'polypeptide(L)'
;MARMEDGTTVDGMFWGKLNVVHDGDTHKMEFSGTRIINSEEIDPELLIDSRIIQRMADASKPPTARCHLSILAPKQQYCDVFLQFSPLWKMSLAMPPAEAVGEDKVKWFVRVHPGGALEHFESLMNTTALYYEAVPDPSMLDPIEFIAPRNSFAMSYQDFIPHLMRVLDQLGLSLHARTNFINNSMSAFAAHKYIAYRFMTPSKLAAAIDISVTAEGCVFTRMFLMFRGVSEDEMALFADAGEKEANQYNWREKINWSELSKDPTCFRVLETSVLELA
;
A
#
# COMPACT_ATOMS: atom_id res chain seq x y z
N MET A 1 -40.97 -18.05 23.23
CA MET A 1 -40.44 -19.23 23.95
C MET A 1 -40.77 -20.47 23.15
N ALA A 2 -39.77 -21.17 22.63
CA ALA A 2 -39.97 -22.43 21.92
C ALA A 2 -40.14 -23.57 22.93
N ARG A 3 -41.10 -24.46 22.69
CA ARG A 3 -41.35 -25.66 23.51
C ARG A 3 -40.98 -26.88 22.68
N MET A 4 -40.32 -27.86 23.29
CA MET A 4 -40.13 -29.17 22.66
C MET A 4 -41.46 -29.93 22.61
N GLU A 5 -41.52 -31.02 21.84
CA GLU A 5 -42.72 -31.87 21.71
C GLU A 5 -43.17 -32.50 23.04
N ASP A 6 -42.26 -32.61 24.02
CA ASP A 6 -42.53 -33.08 25.39
C ASP A 6 -43.02 -31.96 26.35
N GLY A 7 -43.21 -30.74 25.85
CA GLY A 7 -43.68 -29.60 26.63
C GLY A 7 -42.60 -28.89 27.45
N THR A 8 -41.34 -29.34 27.39
CA THR A 8 -40.23 -28.64 28.04
C THR A 8 -39.95 -27.30 27.36
N THR A 9 -39.72 -26.27 28.17
CA THR A 9 -39.37 -24.94 27.65
C THR A 9 -37.88 -24.92 27.36
N VAL A 10 -37.52 -24.59 26.13
CA VAL A 10 -36.12 -24.50 25.72
C VAL A 10 -35.61 -23.10 26.04
N ASP A 11 -34.72 -23.02 27.03
CA ASP A 11 -34.06 -21.78 27.45
C ASP A 11 -32.54 -21.90 27.33
N GLY A 12 -31.86 -20.81 26.96
CA GLY A 12 -30.41 -20.77 26.75
C GLY A 12 -29.98 -20.00 25.49
N MET A 13 -28.66 -19.94 25.26
CA MET A 13 -28.10 -19.29 24.06
C MET A 13 -27.91 -20.27 22.92
N PHE A 14 -28.21 -19.81 21.70
CA PHE A 14 -28.15 -20.61 20.47
C PHE A 14 -27.39 -19.86 19.38
N TRP A 15 -26.51 -20.55 18.68
CA TRP A 15 -25.87 -20.06 17.47
C TRP A 15 -26.59 -20.62 16.25
N GLY A 16 -27.16 -19.77 15.40
CA GLY A 16 -27.95 -20.28 14.29
C GLY A 16 -28.49 -19.20 13.35
N LYS A 17 -29.23 -19.67 12.36
CA LYS A 17 -29.90 -18.87 11.36
C LYS A 17 -31.39 -18.77 11.70
N LEU A 18 -31.91 -17.55 11.79
CA LEU A 18 -33.34 -17.28 11.81
C LEU A 18 -33.81 -16.94 10.38
N ASN A 19 -34.63 -17.81 9.79
CA ASN A 19 -35.34 -17.51 8.56
C ASN A 19 -36.69 -16.90 8.92
N VAL A 20 -36.89 -15.63 8.55
CA VAL A 20 -38.18 -14.96 8.66
C VAL A 20 -38.74 -14.80 7.25
N VAL A 21 -39.87 -15.45 6.97
CA VAL A 21 -40.62 -15.28 5.73
C VAL A 21 -41.88 -14.48 6.04
N HIS A 22 -42.00 -13.36 5.36
CA HIS A 22 -43.21 -12.54 5.35
C HIS A 22 -43.71 -12.47 3.90
N ASP A 23 -44.80 -13.18 3.63
CA ASP A 23 -45.45 -13.23 2.33
C ASP A 23 -46.96 -13.07 2.50
N GLY A 24 -47.45 -11.86 2.24
CA GLY A 24 -48.84 -11.45 2.51
C GLY A 24 -49.20 -11.64 3.99
N ASP A 25 -50.27 -12.40 4.25
CA ASP A 25 -50.70 -12.73 5.62
C ASP A 25 -49.86 -13.84 6.27
N THR A 26 -48.99 -14.52 5.51
CA THR A 26 -48.19 -15.63 6.03
C THR A 26 -46.94 -15.11 6.72
N HIS A 27 -46.88 -15.32 8.03
CA HIS A 27 -45.72 -15.03 8.86
C HIS A 27 -45.14 -16.35 9.37
N LYS A 28 -43.99 -16.75 8.80
CA LYS A 28 -43.26 -17.94 9.27
C LYS A 28 -41.90 -17.53 9.81
N MET A 29 -41.61 -17.97 11.02
CA MET A 29 -40.29 -17.87 11.64
C MET A 29 -39.75 -19.26 11.88
N GLU A 30 -38.62 -19.58 11.27
CA GLU A 30 -37.95 -20.88 11.43
C GLU A 30 -36.51 -20.65 11.86
N PHE A 31 -36.14 -21.20 13.01
CA PHE A 31 -34.79 -21.12 13.55
C PHE A 31 -34.08 -22.46 13.39
N SER A 32 -32.86 -22.45 12.84
CA SER A 32 -31.97 -23.60 12.75
C SER A 32 -30.64 -23.24 13.37
N GLY A 33 -30.19 -23.99 14.39
CA GLY A 33 -28.97 -23.65 15.11
C GLY A 33 -28.53 -24.72 16.10
N THR A 34 -27.39 -24.49 16.72
CA THR A 34 -26.78 -25.33 17.75
C THR A 34 -26.81 -24.61 19.08
N ARG A 35 -27.15 -25.33 20.16
CA ARG A 35 -27.13 -24.78 21.53
C ARG A 35 -25.68 -24.60 21.99
N ILE A 36 -25.39 -23.46 22.61
CA ILE A 36 -24.07 -23.18 23.19
C ILE A 36 -24.03 -23.81 24.59
N ILE A 37 -23.11 -24.74 24.82
CA ILE A 37 -23.06 -25.59 26.04
C ILE A 37 -22.48 -24.84 27.26
N ASN A 38 -21.74 -23.75 27.04
CA ASN A 38 -21.13 -22.90 28.08
C ASN A 38 -21.57 -21.43 27.97
N SER A 39 -22.87 -21.17 27.89
CA SER A 39 -23.41 -19.81 27.70
C SER A 39 -23.13 -18.82 28.84
N GLU A 40 -22.73 -19.30 30.02
CA GLU A 40 -22.38 -18.46 31.17
C GLU A 40 -20.94 -17.92 31.12
N GLU A 41 -20.07 -18.53 30.30
CA GLU A 41 -18.66 -18.13 30.14
C GLU A 41 -18.41 -17.32 28.86
N ILE A 42 -19.40 -17.26 27.97
CA ILE A 42 -19.30 -16.59 26.67
C ILE A 42 -20.14 -15.33 26.74
N ASP A 43 -19.48 -14.18 26.79
CA ASP A 43 -20.15 -12.90 26.64
C ASP A 43 -20.78 -12.84 25.22
N PRO A 44 -22.11 -12.64 25.11
CA PRO A 44 -22.77 -12.54 23.81
C PRO A 44 -22.24 -11.38 22.95
N GLU A 45 -21.59 -10.37 23.53
CA GLU A 45 -20.89 -9.30 22.79
C GLU A 45 -19.57 -9.77 22.15
N LEU A 46 -18.98 -10.88 22.64
CA LEU A 46 -17.73 -11.46 22.15
C LEU A 46 -17.93 -12.54 21.07
N LEU A 47 -19.17 -12.75 20.62
CA LEU A 47 -19.50 -13.60 19.46
C LEU A 47 -19.13 -12.90 18.14
N ILE A 48 -17.82 -12.67 17.96
CA ILE A 48 -17.28 -11.99 16.80
C ILE A 48 -17.20 -13.00 15.64
N ASP A 49 -17.92 -12.71 14.54
CA ASP A 49 -17.84 -13.46 13.29
C ASP A 49 -16.36 -13.59 12.87
N SER A 50 -15.92 -14.79 12.48
CA SER A 50 -14.55 -15.03 12.02
C SER A 50 -14.15 -14.12 10.86
N ARG A 51 -15.12 -13.63 10.07
CA ARG A 51 -14.92 -12.61 9.04
C ARG A 51 -14.59 -11.23 9.62
N ILE A 52 -15.18 -10.87 10.76
CA ILE A 52 -14.87 -9.64 11.49
C ILE A 52 -13.49 -9.76 12.13
N ILE A 53 -13.17 -10.91 12.73
CA ILE A 53 -11.81 -11.18 13.26
C ILE A 53 -10.77 -11.05 12.14
N GLN A 54 -11.02 -11.64 10.97
CA GLN A 54 -10.11 -11.53 9.83
C GLN A 54 -9.97 -10.08 9.35
N ARG A 55 -11.07 -9.32 9.26
CA ARG A 55 -11.03 -7.89 8.91
C ARG A 55 -10.27 -7.05 9.93
N MET A 56 -10.43 -7.33 11.23
CA MET A 56 -9.68 -6.66 12.29
C MET A 56 -8.19 -7.04 12.24
N ALA A 57 -7.86 -8.30 11.95
CA ALA A 57 -6.49 -8.74 11.76
C ALA A 57 -5.84 -8.06 10.54
N ASP A 58 -6.56 -7.91 9.43
CA ASP A 58 -6.07 -7.19 8.26
C ASP A 58 -5.94 -5.67 8.52
N ALA A 59 -6.88 -5.06 9.27
CA ALA A 59 -6.79 -3.66 9.70
C ALA A 59 -5.67 -3.42 10.73
N SER A 60 -5.21 -4.46 11.43
CA SER A 60 -4.12 -4.36 12.42
C SER A 60 -2.72 -4.50 11.81
N LYS A 61 -2.61 -4.84 10.52
CA LYS A 61 -1.30 -4.90 9.86
C LYS A 61 -0.71 -3.49 9.80
N PRO A 62 0.55 -3.30 10.21
CA PRO A 62 1.16 -2.00 10.13
C PRO A 62 1.19 -1.55 8.66
N PRO A 63 0.94 -0.27 8.38
CA PRO A 63 1.11 0.28 7.05
C PRO A 63 2.52 -0.08 6.53
N THR A 64 2.63 -0.69 5.36
CA THR A 64 3.93 -1.10 4.81
C THR A 64 4.11 -0.47 3.44
N ALA A 65 5.19 0.28 3.29
CA ALA A 65 5.59 0.83 2.01
C ALA A 65 6.29 -0.25 1.20
N ARG A 66 5.75 -0.58 0.03
CA ARG A 66 6.34 -1.53 -0.92
C ARG A 66 7.12 -0.75 -1.95
N CYS A 67 8.45 -0.94 -1.98
CA CYS A 67 9.37 -0.13 -2.74
C CYS A 67 10.10 -0.98 -3.79
N HIS A 68 10.18 -0.48 -5.02
CA HIS A 68 10.96 -1.06 -6.11
C HIS A 68 12.01 -0.06 -6.59
N LEU A 69 13.28 -0.45 -6.53
CA LEU A 69 14.42 0.36 -6.92
C LEU A 69 15.07 -0.23 -8.17
N SER A 70 14.85 0.40 -9.32
CA SER A 70 15.49 0.07 -10.60
C SER A 70 16.70 0.96 -10.84
N ILE A 71 17.77 0.38 -11.37
CA ILE A 71 19.00 1.10 -11.70
C ILE A 71 19.27 0.96 -13.19
N LEU A 72 19.37 2.09 -13.89
CA LEU A 72 19.61 2.18 -15.33
C LEU A 72 20.99 2.82 -15.52
N ALA A 73 22.01 1.98 -15.70
CA ALA A 73 23.38 2.43 -15.89
C ALA A 73 23.71 2.59 -17.39
N PRO A 74 24.53 3.60 -17.78
CA PRO A 74 24.93 3.79 -19.17
C PRO A 74 25.95 2.73 -19.65
N LYS A 75 26.65 2.11 -18.71
CA LYS A 75 27.63 1.04 -18.93
C LYS A 75 27.52 0.02 -17.81
N GLN A 76 28.00 -1.19 -18.08
CA GLN A 76 28.08 -2.22 -17.06
C GLN A 76 29.12 -1.83 -16.01
N GLN A 77 28.75 -1.88 -14.73
CA GLN A 77 29.67 -1.62 -13.63
C GLN A 77 29.19 -2.24 -12.32
N TYR A 78 30.08 -2.28 -11.34
CA TYR A 78 29.75 -2.68 -9.97
C TYR A 78 29.39 -1.44 -9.17
N CYS A 79 28.40 -1.56 -8.28
CA CYS A 79 28.13 -0.54 -7.29
C CYS A 79 27.53 -1.14 -6.03
N ASP A 80 27.75 -0.46 -4.92
CA ASP A 80 27.00 -0.66 -3.69
C ASP A 80 25.81 0.27 -3.68
N VAL A 81 24.66 -0.25 -3.27
CA VAL A 81 23.43 0.50 -3.03
C VAL A 81 23.16 0.44 -1.54
N PHE A 82 23.09 1.58 -0.88
CA PHE A 82 22.79 1.69 0.54
C PHE A 82 21.40 2.26 0.75
N LEU A 83 20.67 1.68 1.70
CA LEU A 83 19.50 2.31 2.30
C LEU A 83 19.83 2.65 3.75
N GLN A 84 19.52 3.88 4.13
CA GLN A 84 19.56 4.33 5.51
C GLN A 84 18.15 4.75 5.91
N PHE A 85 17.60 4.06 6.90
CA PHE A 85 16.31 4.38 7.48
C PHE A 85 16.51 5.38 8.62
N SER A 86 15.54 6.27 8.80
CA SER A 86 15.41 7.04 10.04
C SER A 86 14.92 6.13 11.17
N PRO A 87 15.13 6.49 12.46
CA PRO A 87 14.77 5.63 13.60
C PRO A 87 13.29 5.24 13.68
N LEU A 88 12.43 5.96 12.95
CA LEU A 88 10.99 5.76 12.90
C LEU A 88 10.55 4.91 11.71
N TRP A 89 11.48 4.34 10.97
CA TRP A 89 11.23 3.46 9.84
C TRP A 89 12.13 2.24 9.96
N LYS A 90 11.56 1.06 9.68
CA LYS A 90 12.30 -0.20 9.70
C LYS A 90 12.12 -0.94 8.39
N MET A 91 13.17 -1.60 7.93
CA MET A 91 13.05 -2.53 6.82
C MET A 91 12.45 -3.85 7.33
N SER A 92 11.35 -4.31 6.72
CA SER A 92 10.74 -5.61 7.06
C SER A 92 11.17 -6.73 6.12
N LEU A 93 11.31 -6.43 4.83
CA LEU A 93 11.63 -7.40 3.80
C LEU A 93 12.51 -6.78 2.72
N ALA A 94 13.38 -7.58 2.12
CA ALA A 94 14.23 -7.20 1.00
C ALA A 94 14.37 -8.38 0.03
N MET A 95 14.25 -8.11 -1.26
CA MET A 95 14.48 -9.09 -2.32
C MET A 95 15.24 -8.46 -3.50
N PRO A 96 16.46 -8.93 -3.83
CA PRO A 96 17.28 -9.90 -3.12
C PRO A 96 17.59 -9.52 -1.66
N PRO A 97 18.03 -10.47 -0.81
CA PRO A 97 18.38 -10.17 0.57
C PRO A 97 19.45 -9.06 0.64
N ALA A 98 19.28 -8.13 1.57
CA ALA A 98 20.23 -7.05 1.81
C ALA A 98 21.18 -7.40 2.97
N GLU A 99 22.44 -7.00 2.88
CA GLU A 99 23.40 -7.15 3.98
C GLU A 99 23.19 -6.01 4.99
N ALA A 100 23.02 -6.36 6.27
CA ALA A 100 22.95 -5.37 7.35
C ALA A 100 24.34 -4.78 7.62
N VAL A 101 24.44 -3.44 7.56
CA VAL A 101 25.68 -2.69 7.83
C VAL A 101 25.61 -1.98 9.18
N GLY A 102 24.40 -1.71 9.66
CA GLY A 102 24.11 -1.13 10.97
C GLY A 102 22.64 -1.39 11.34
N GLU A 103 22.19 -0.82 12.46
CA GLU A 103 20.82 -1.04 12.97
C GLU A 103 19.76 -0.60 11.94
N ASP A 104 19.92 0.58 11.36
CA ASP A 104 18.99 1.15 10.37
C ASP A 104 19.63 1.28 8.97
N LYS A 105 20.67 0.50 8.69
CA LYS A 105 21.43 0.60 7.43
C LYS A 105 21.65 -0.74 6.79
N VAL A 106 21.30 -0.85 5.52
CA VAL A 106 21.53 -2.04 4.71
C VAL A 106 22.24 -1.71 3.40
N LYS A 107 22.82 -2.73 2.77
CA LYS A 107 23.44 -2.59 1.45
C LYS A 107 23.15 -3.78 0.54
N TRP A 108 23.24 -3.52 -0.76
CA TRP A 108 23.40 -4.55 -1.78
C TRP A 108 24.67 -4.27 -2.59
N PHE A 109 25.45 -5.32 -2.85
CA PHE A 109 26.52 -5.28 -3.83
C PHE A 109 26.03 -5.90 -5.13
N VAL A 110 25.92 -5.08 -6.17
CA VAL A 110 25.33 -5.49 -7.46
C VAL A 110 26.22 -5.14 -8.64
N ARG A 111 26.13 -5.97 -9.69
CA ARG A 111 26.54 -5.57 -11.04
C ARG A 111 25.33 -5.06 -11.78
N VAL A 112 25.41 -3.83 -12.26
CA VAL A 112 24.33 -3.18 -13.00
C VAL A 112 24.66 -3.16 -14.50
N HIS A 113 23.64 -3.23 -15.33
CA HIS A 113 23.80 -3.35 -16.79
C HIS A 113 23.03 -2.24 -17.54
N PRO A 114 23.52 -1.85 -18.73
CA PRO A 114 22.71 -1.13 -19.70
C PRO A 114 21.43 -1.94 -19.97
N GLY A 115 20.27 -1.31 -19.77
CA GLY A 115 18.97 -1.97 -19.91
C GLY A 115 18.28 -2.35 -18.59
N GLY A 116 18.94 -2.18 -17.44
CA GLY A 116 18.30 -2.26 -16.12
C GLY A 116 18.33 -3.62 -15.44
N ALA A 117 19.08 -4.59 -15.98
CA ALA A 117 19.35 -5.82 -15.28
C ALA A 117 20.35 -5.59 -14.12
N LEU A 118 20.12 -6.26 -13.01
CA LEU A 118 20.93 -6.25 -11.79
C LEU A 118 21.32 -7.69 -11.48
N GLU A 119 22.61 -7.93 -11.26
CA GLU A 119 23.11 -9.20 -10.73
C GLU A 119 23.51 -8.99 -9.28
N HIS A 120 22.82 -9.68 -8.38
CA HIS A 120 23.13 -9.68 -6.96
C HIS A 120 24.04 -10.87 -6.63
N PHE A 121 25.27 -10.59 -6.23
CA PHE A 121 26.32 -11.60 -6.12
C PHE A 121 26.11 -12.59 -4.97
N GLU A 122 25.66 -12.11 -3.82
CA GLU A 122 25.54 -12.97 -2.64
C GLU A 122 24.50 -14.08 -2.85
N SER A 123 23.37 -13.74 -3.49
CA SER A 123 22.31 -14.70 -3.80
C SER A 123 22.40 -15.29 -5.22
N LEU A 124 23.38 -14.86 -6.03
CA LEU A 124 23.53 -15.23 -7.44
C LEU A 124 22.25 -15.00 -8.28
N MET A 125 21.48 -13.97 -7.93
CA MET A 125 20.20 -13.68 -8.56
C MET A 125 20.31 -12.58 -9.60
N ASN A 126 19.58 -12.75 -10.70
CA ASN A 126 19.35 -11.71 -11.67
C ASN A 126 17.95 -11.13 -11.49
N THR A 127 17.86 -9.82 -11.31
CA THR A 127 16.59 -9.10 -11.13
C THR A 127 16.59 -7.81 -11.96
N THR A 128 15.43 -7.20 -12.13
CA THR A 128 15.26 -5.89 -12.78
C THR A 128 15.08 -4.74 -11.79
N ALA A 129 14.93 -5.07 -10.51
CA ALA A 129 14.82 -4.11 -9.42
C ALA A 129 15.22 -4.76 -8.09
N LEU A 130 15.69 -3.94 -7.15
CA LEU A 130 15.74 -4.29 -5.74
C LEU A 130 14.38 -3.99 -5.13
N TYR A 131 13.74 -4.98 -4.53
CA TYR A 131 12.50 -4.82 -3.79
C TYR A 131 12.82 -4.68 -2.31
N TYR A 132 12.14 -3.79 -1.62
CA TYR A 132 12.17 -3.75 -0.17
C TYR A 132 10.86 -3.23 0.40
N GLU A 133 10.60 -3.57 1.65
CA GLU A 133 9.47 -3.08 2.42
C GLU A 133 9.96 -2.21 3.56
N ALA A 134 9.34 -1.04 3.70
CA ALA A 134 9.63 -0.10 4.77
C ALA A 134 8.38 0.11 5.62
N VAL A 135 8.51 -0.15 6.91
CA VAL A 135 7.44 -0.05 7.90
C VAL A 135 7.71 1.17 8.77
N PRO A 136 6.89 2.23 8.69
CA PRO A 136 6.92 3.34 9.63
C PRO A 136 6.42 2.91 11.00
N ASP A 137 6.88 3.63 12.03
CA ASP A 137 6.33 3.53 13.37
C ASP A 137 4.82 3.88 13.35
N PRO A 138 3.94 3.02 13.90
CA PRO A 138 2.50 3.29 13.93
C PRO A 138 2.11 4.62 14.57
N SER A 139 2.91 5.12 15.52
CA SER A 139 2.65 6.41 16.19
C SER A 139 2.87 7.63 15.29
N MET A 140 3.48 7.46 14.12
CA MET A 140 3.86 8.55 13.21
C MET A 140 2.86 8.82 12.10
N LEU A 141 1.87 7.95 11.91
CA LEU A 141 0.93 8.04 10.80
C LEU A 141 -0.46 8.40 11.30
N ASP A 142 -0.82 9.69 11.16
CA ASP A 142 -2.23 10.07 11.08
C ASP A 142 -2.63 10.12 9.60
N PRO A 143 -3.41 9.13 9.11
CA PRO A 143 -3.85 9.06 7.72
C PRO A 143 -4.51 10.35 7.22
N ILE A 144 -5.28 11.01 8.09
CA ILE A 144 -6.07 12.20 7.77
C ILE A 144 -5.15 13.40 7.59
N GLU A 145 -4.13 13.55 8.43
CA GLU A 145 -3.17 14.65 8.28
C GLU A 145 -2.23 14.46 7.09
N PHE A 146 -1.80 13.22 6.86
CA PHE A 146 -0.90 12.88 5.76
C PHE A 146 -1.61 12.99 4.40
N ILE A 147 -2.91 12.67 4.34
CA ILE A 147 -3.73 12.73 3.12
C ILE A 147 -4.99 13.54 3.42
N ALA A 148 -4.81 14.87 3.36
CA ALA A 148 -5.84 15.88 3.55
C ALA A 148 -6.09 16.67 2.25
N PRO A 149 -7.26 17.29 2.06
CA PRO A 149 -7.56 18.09 0.86
C PRO A 149 -6.52 19.16 0.52
N ARG A 150 -5.89 19.76 1.55
CA ARG A 150 -4.84 20.79 1.39
C ARG A 150 -3.53 20.30 0.78
N ASN A 151 -3.28 18.99 0.73
CA ASN A 151 -1.98 18.41 0.36
C ASN A 151 -2.07 17.16 -0.52
N SER A 152 -3.28 16.77 -0.92
CA SER A 152 -3.58 15.55 -1.65
C SER A 152 -4.80 15.77 -2.55
N PHE A 153 -5.10 14.80 -3.40
CA PHE A 153 -6.27 14.82 -4.27
C PHE A 153 -7.11 13.57 -4.04
N ALA A 154 -8.41 13.64 -4.30
CA ALA A 154 -9.30 12.48 -4.23
C ALA A 154 -10.16 12.33 -5.48
N MET A 155 -10.42 11.08 -5.87
CA MET A 155 -11.29 10.75 -6.99
C MET A 155 -11.85 9.33 -6.86
N SER A 156 -12.78 8.96 -7.74
CA SER A 156 -13.28 7.58 -7.79
C SER A 156 -12.16 6.61 -8.20
N TYR A 157 -12.23 5.36 -7.76
CA TYR A 157 -11.32 4.32 -8.23
C TYR A 157 -11.29 4.19 -9.77
N GLN A 158 -12.43 4.39 -10.42
CA GLN A 158 -12.56 4.30 -11.89
C GLN A 158 -11.74 5.38 -12.60
N ASP A 159 -11.67 6.59 -12.03
CA ASP A 159 -10.91 7.71 -12.58
C ASP A 159 -9.44 7.69 -12.12
N PHE A 160 -9.19 7.13 -10.93
CA PHE A 160 -7.87 7.06 -10.32
C PHE A 160 -6.86 6.26 -11.16
N ILE A 161 -7.23 5.07 -11.64
CA ILE A 161 -6.29 4.22 -12.40
C ILE A 161 -5.87 4.89 -13.73
N PRO A 162 -6.79 5.37 -14.60
CA PRO A 162 -6.41 6.10 -15.80
C PRO A 162 -5.64 7.38 -15.52
N HIS A 163 -6.00 8.12 -14.46
CA HIS A 163 -5.26 9.31 -14.05
C HIS A 163 -3.82 8.97 -13.65
N LEU A 164 -3.63 8.02 -12.73
CA LEU A 164 -2.33 7.61 -12.25
C LEU A 164 -1.43 7.08 -13.38
N MET A 165 -1.99 6.31 -14.32
CA MET A 165 -1.26 5.88 -15.52
C MET A 165 -0.73 7.06 -16.35
N ARG A 166 -1.51 8.13 -16.52
CA ARG A 166 -1.08 9.36 -17.20
C ARG A 166 -0.01 10.11 -16.39
N VAL A 167 -0.15 10.19 -15.06
CA VAL A 167 0.85 10.83 -14.21
C VAL A 167 2.20 10.09 -14.29
N LEU A 168 2.21 8.77 -14.15
CA LEU A 168 3.44 7.99 -14.24
C LEU A 168 4.10 8.11 -15.64
N ASP A 169 3.31 8.28 -16.70
CA ASP A 169 3.82 8.57 -18.05
C ASP A 169 4.50 9.95 -18.12
N GLN A 170 3.85 10.98 -17.58
CA GLN A 170 4.41 12.32 -17.49
C GLN A 170 5.73 12.36 -16.72
N LEU A 171 5.84 11.54 -15.66
CA LEU A 171 7.03 11.34 -14.84
C LEU A 171 8.09 10.45 -15.50
N GLY A 172 7.80 9.93 -16.70
CA GLY A 172 8.79 9.31 -17.56
C GLY A 172 8.98 7.81 -17.39
N LEU A 173 8.03 7.12 -16.77
CA LEU A 173 8.12 5.69 -16.62
C LEU A 173 7.85 5.01 -17.95
N SER A 174 8.60 3.95 -18.24
CA SER A 174 8.33 3.08 -19.38
C SER A 174 6.95 2.43 -19.25
N LEU A 175 6.34 2.07 -20.37
CA LEU A 175 5.06 1.37 -20.39
C LEU A 175 5.07 0.13 -19.47
N HIS A 176 6.16 -0.64 -19.50
CA HIS A 176 6.34 -1.81 -18.64
C HIS A 176 6.34 -1.44 -17.14
N ALA A 177 7.11 -0.41 -16.75
CA ALA A 177 7.19 0.02 -15.36
C ALA A 177 5.83 0.51 -14.82
N ARG A 178 5.09 1.28 -15.62
CA ARG A 178 3.75 1.77 -15.24
C ARG A 178 2.76 0.63 -15.06
N THR A 179 2.70 -0.30 -16.01
CA THR A 179 1.80 -1.45 -15.95
C THR A 179 2.13 -2.32 -14.73
N ASN A 180 3.40 -2.58 -14.45
CA ASN A 180 3.80 -3.35 -13.26
C ASN A 180 3.41 -2.63 -11.97
N PHE A 181 3.63 -1.31 -11.88
CA PHE A 181 3.27 -0.53 -10.69
C PHE A 181 1.77 -0.63 -10.38
N ILE A 182 0.93 -0.45 -11.40
CA ILE A 182 -0.53 -0.56 -11.27
C ILE A 182 -0.94 -1.99 -10.91
N ASN A 183 -0.45 -3.00 -11.63
CA ASN A 183 -0.84 -4.39 -11.41
C ASN A 183 -0.48 -4.89 -10.00
N ASN A 184 0.71 -4.54 -9.49
CA ASN A 184 1.17 -4.94 -8.16
C ASN A 184 0.37 -4.27 -7.03
N SER A 185 -0.31 -3.15 -7.33
CA SER A 185 -1.07 -2.36 -6.37
C SER A 185 -2.59 -2.45 -6.60
N MET A 186 -3.03 -3.17 -7.64
CA MET A 186 -4.41 -3.17 -8.12
C MET A 186 -5.39 -3.63 -7.04
N SER A 187 -5.06 -4.68 -6.30
CA SER A 187 -5.93 -5.20 -5.23
C SER A 187 -6.14 -4.18 -4.11
N ALA A 188 -5.09 -3.44 -3.76
CA ALA A 188 -5.14 -2.41 -2.72
C ALA A 188 -5.97 -1.19 -3.18
N PHE A 189 -5.80 -0.76 -4.43
CA PHE A 189 -6.63 0.30 -5.00
C PHE A 189 -8.10 -0.11 -5.12
N ALA A 190 -8.38 -1.31 -5.62
CA ALA A 190 -9.73 -1.82 -5.83
C ALA A 190 -10.50 -2.10 -4.51
N ALA A 191 -9.82 -2.09 -3.36
CA ALA A 191 -10.45 -2.20 -2.05
C ALA A 191 -11.29 -0.94 -1.70
N HIS A 192 -11.07 0.17 -2.39
CA HIS A 192 -11.69 1.47 -2.08
C HIS A 192 -12.56 1.97 -3.23
N LYS A 193 -13.74 2.52 -2.89
CA LYS A 193 -14.63 3.17 -3.87
C LYS A 193 -14.05 4.51 -4.34
N TYR A 194 -13.49 5.27 -3.39
CA TYR A 194 -12.84 6.55 -3.61
C TYR A 194 -11.46 6.52 -2.98
N ILE A 195 -10.48 7.11 -3.66
CA ILE A 195 -9.07 7.09 -3.26
C ILE A 195 -8.60 8.52 -3.12
N ALA A 196 -8.10 8.88 -1.94
CA ALA A 196 -7.30 10.07 -1.74
C ALA A 196 -5.82 9.72 -1.76
N TYR A 197 -4.99 10.52 -2.43
CA TYR A 197 -3.57 10.20 -2.63
C TYR A 197 -2.70 11.43 -2.82
N ARG A 198 -1.39 11.23 -2.62
CA ARG A 198 -0.36 12.20 -2.98
C ARG A 198 0.97 11.50 -3.23
N PHE A 199 1.86 12.18 -3.95
CA PHE A 199 3.29 11.86 -3.94
C PHE A 199 4.01 12.60 -2.81
N MET A 200 4.94 11.93 -2.16
CA MET A 200 5.86 12.58 -1.21
C MET A 200 6.88 13.45 -1.96
N THR A 201 7.26 14.56 -1.34
CA THR A 201 8.35 15.40 -1.83
C THR A 201 9.70 14.73 -1.54
N PRO A 202 10.73 14.92 -2.38
CA PRO A 202 12.04 14.28 -2.20
C PRO A 202 12.68 14.54 -0.83
N SER A 203 12.55 15.76 -0.29
CA SER A 203 13.10 16.12 1.02
C SER A 203 12.51 15.30 2.17
N LYS A 204 11.18 15.17 2.21
CA LYS A 204 10.48 14.35 3.22
C LYS A 204 10.79 12.87 3.05
N LEU A 205 10.94 12.40 1.82
CA LEU A 205 11.28 11.01 1.55
C LEU A 205 12.71 10.69 1.98
N ALA A 206 13.70 11.54 1.65
CA ALA A 206 15.09 11.37 2.07
C ALA A 206 15.25 11.43 3.60
N ALA A 207 14.43 12.23 4.29
CA ALA A 207 14.40 12.26 5.76
C ALA A 207 13.88 10.96 6.39
N ALA A 208 13.08 10.17 5.65
CA ALA A 208 12.56 8.88 6.12
C ALA A 208 13.48 7.72 5.73
N ILE A 209 13.87 7.67 4.45
CA ILE A 209 14.69 6.63 3.83
C ILE A 209 15.63 7.30 2.84
N ASP A 210 16.90 7.38 3.19
CA ASP A 210 17.95 7.89 2.30
C ASP A 210 18.52 6.76 1.45
N ILE A 211 18.79 7.06 0.17
CA ILE A 211 19.35 6.11 -0.79
C ILE A 211 20.65 6.70 -1.32
N SER A 212 21.73 5.94 -1.21
CA SER A 212 23.00 6.30 -1.84
C SER A 212 23.54 5.15 -2.67
N VAL A 213 24.25 5.49 -3.74
CA VAL A 213 24.89 4.53 -4.64
C VAL A 213 26.34 4.98 -4.82
N THR A 214 27.29 4.04 -4.83
CA THR A 214 28.72 4.39 -4.95
C THR A 214 29.12 4.87 -6.34
N ALA A 215 28.24 4.74 -7.34
CA ALA A 215 28.44 5.30 -8.67
C ALA A 215 28.35 6.83 -8.67
N GLU A 216 29.22 7.49 -9.41
CA GLU A 216 29.23 8.95 -9.53
C GLU A 216 28.10 9.47 -10.43
N GLY A 217 27.66 10.70 -10.18
CA GLY A 217 26.71 11.40 -11.06
C GLY A 217 25.32 10.75 -11.13
N CYS A 218 24.90 10.08 -10.07
CA CYS A 218 23.59 9.44 -10.01
C CYS A 218 22.45 10.46 -10.12
N VAL A 219 21.50 10.18 -11.00
CA VAL A 219 20.25 10.93 -11.14
C VAL A 219 19.13 10.14 -10.47
N PHE A 220 18.63 10.63 -9.34
CA PHE A 220 17.57 9.99 -8.59
C PHE A 220 16.20 10.49 -9.05
N THR A 221 15.27 9.56 -9.27
CA THR A 221 13.85 9.86 -9.47
C THR A 221 13.08 8.95 -8.54
N ARG A 222 12.51 9.51 -7.48
CA ARG A 222 11.84 8.75 -6.43
C ARG A 222 10.38 9.16 -6.37
N MET A 223 9.49 8.23 -6.64
CA MET A 223 8.05 8.43 -6.58
C MET A 223 7.50 7.56 -5.47
N PHE A 224 7.06 8.21 -4.41
CA PHE A 224 6.48 7.53 -3.27
C PHE A 224 5.02 7.95 -3.15
N LEU A 225 4.14 7.09 -3.63
CA LEU A 225 2.69 7.26 -3.61
C LEU A 225 2.16 6.87 -2.23
N MET A 226 1.54 7.82 -1.54
CA MET A 226 0.72 7.54 -0.36
C MET A 226 -0.73 7.64 -0.77
N PHE A 227 -1.56 6.69 -0.35
CA PHE A 227 -3.00 6.74 -0.60
C PHE A 227 -3.80 6.17 0.58
N ARG A 228 -5.08 6.50 0.65
CA ARG A 228 -6.06 5.90 1.56
C ARG A 228 -7.43 5.84 0.90
N GLY A 229 -8.29 4.96 1.41
CA GLY A 229 -9.72 5.00 1.13
C GLY A 229 -10.36 6.24 1.75
N VAL A 230 -11.35 6.81 1.05
CA VAL A 230 -12.22 7.85 1.60
C VAL A 230 -13.68 7.50 1.43
N SER A 231 -14.50 7.87 2.40
CA SER A 231 -15.95 7.74 2.33
C SER A 231 -16.58 8.75 1.36
N GLU A 232 -17.83 8.54 0.99
CA GLU A 232 -18.58 9.47 0.13
C GLU A 232 -18.77 10.84 0.81
N ASP A 233 -18.97 10.84 2.13
CA ASP A 233 -19.10 12.08 2.93
C ASP A 233 -17.77 12.86 2.94
N GLU A 234 -16.65 12.16 3.08
CA GLU A 234 -15.33 12.80 3.02
C GLU A 234 -14.99 13.34 1.63
N MET A 235 -15.51 12.74 0.55
CA MET A 235 -15.30 13.26 -0.81
C MET A 235 -15.76 14.71 -0.94
N ALA A 236 -16.78 15.13 -0.20
CA ALA A 236 -17.22 16.53 -0.18
C ALA A 236 -16.14 17.49 0.33
N LEU A 237 -15.23 17.02 1.20
CA LEU A 237 -14.10 17.81 1.71
C LEU A 237 -13.02 18.03 0.63
N PHE A 238 -13.01 17.21 -0.43
CA PHE A 238 -12.08 17.29 -1.56
C PHE A 238 -12.67 18.02 -2.77
N ALA A 239 -13.72 18.83 -2.59
CA ALA A 239 -14.39 19.53 -3.70
C ALA A 239 -13.44 20.38 -4.56
N ASP A 240 -12.42 21.00 -3.95
CA ASP A 240 -11.39 21.80 -4.63
C ASP A 240 -10.04 21.05 -4.78
N ALA A 241 -10.06 19.74 -4.60
CA ALA A 241 -8.90 18.86 -4.68
C ALA A 241 -9.29 17.53 -5.36
N GLY A 242 -10.12 17.63 -6.40
CA GLY A 242 -10.67 16.50 -7.12
C GLY A 242 -9.82 16.09 -8.32
N GLU A 243 -10.42 15.30 -9.20
CA GLU A 243 -9.80 14.84 -10.44
C GLU A 243 -9.36 16.00 -11.35
N LYS A 244 -10.16 17.07 -11.43
CA LYS A 244 -9.88 18.24 -12.26
C LYS A 244 -8.60 18.94 -11.83
N GLU A 245 -8.43 19.17 -10.53
CA GLU A 245 -7.26 19.84 -9.96
C GLU A 245 -6.03 18.93 -10.06
N ALA A 246 -6.19 17.63 -9.82
CA ALA A 246 -5.13 16.64 -10.00
C ALA A 246 -4.61 16.59 -11.45
N ASN A 247 -5.51 16.69 -12.43
CA ASN A 247 -5.16 16.71 -13.86
C ASN A 247 -4.36 17.97 -14.28
N GLN A 248 -4.48 19.06 -13.54
CA GLN A 248 -3.76 20.32 -13.79
C GLN A 248 -2.48 20.46 -12.97
N TYR A 249 -2.27 19.56 -12.00
CA TYR A 249 -1.16 19.64 -11.06
C TYR A 249 0.19 19.31 -11.71
N ASN A 250 1.24 20.07 -11.34
CA ASN A 250 2.59 19.85 -11.84
C ASN A 250 3.30 18.73 -11.07
N TRP A 251 3.03 17.49 -11.47
CA TRP A 251 3.63 16.29 -10.84
C TRP A 251 5.16 16.23 -10.98
N ARG A 252 5.72 16.78 -12.07
CA ARG A 252 7.18 16.81 -12.28
C ARG A 252 7.86 17.65 -11.21
N GLU A 253 7.36 18.86 -10.97
CA GLU A 253 7.87 19.73 -9.91
C GLU A 253 7.72 19.09 -8.53
N LYS A 254 6.57 18.43 -8.27
CA LYS A 254 6.30 17.76 -6.99
C LYS A 254 7.39 16.77 -6.57
N ILE A 255 7.93 16.01 -7.51
CA ILE A 255 8.97 15.00 -7.26
C ILE A 255 10.38 15.47 -7.62
N ASN A 256 10.57 16.75 -7.94
CA ASN A 256 11.83 17.32 -8.45
C ASN A 256 12.38 16.55 -9.67
N TRP A 257 11.49 16.24 -10.61
CA TRP A 257 11.83 15.55 -11.85
C TRP A 257 12.70 16.43 -12.75
N SER A 258 13.65 15.82 -13.46
CA SER A 258 14.51 16.49 -14.44
C SER A 258 14.59 15.72 -15.75
N GLU A 259 14.95 16.37 -16.86
CA GLU A 259 15.14 15.69 -18.15
C GLU A 259 16.25 14.62 -18.09
N LEU A 260 17.23 14.79 -17.19
CA LEU A 260 18.28 13.78 -16.94
C LEU A 260 17.72 12.45 -16.43
N SER A 261 16.51 12.44 -15.85
CA SER A 261 15.81 11.22 -15.44
C SER A 261 15.47 10.29 -16.62
N LYS A 262 15.49 10.80 -17.86
CA LYS A 262 15.29 10.03 -19.09
C LYS A 262 16.56 9.83 -19.91
N ASP A 263 17.64 10.50 -19.56
CA ASP A 263 18.89 10.46 -20.33
C ASP A 263 19.57 9.09 -20.18
N PRO A 264 19.70 8.29 -21.27
CA PRO A 264 20.34 6.98 -21.21
C PRO A 264 21.85 7.06 -20.95
N THR A 265 22.46 8.24 -21.06
CA THR A 265 23.89 8.46 -20.77
C THR A 265 24.15 8.70 -19.27
N CYS A 266 23.12 9.04 -18.49
CA CYS A 266 23.23 9.20 -17.05
C CYS A 266 23.08 7.86 -16.32
N PHE A 267 23.74 7.73 -15.16
CA PHE A 267 23.43 6.67 -14.20
C PHE A 267 22.17 7.05 -13.44
N ARG A 268 21.07 6.33 -13.68
CA ARG A 268 19.76 6.70 -13.16
C ARG A 268 19.27 5.69 -12.14
N VAL A 269 18.74 6.20 -11.03
CA VAL A 269 18.14 5.41 -9.96
C VAL A 269 16.67 5.79 -9.87
N LEU A 270 15.81 4.85 -10.23
CA LEU A 270 14.36 5.02 -10.25
C LEU A 270 13.75 4.23 -9.11
N GLU A 271 13.10 4.93 -8.19
CA GLU A 271 12.32 4.30 -7.14
C GLU A 271 10.82 4.53 -7.38
N THR A 272 10.05 3.44 -7.34
CA THR A 272 8.59 3.48 -7.26
C THR A 272 8.14 2.82 -5.98
N SER A 273 7.40 3.55 -5.16
CA SER A 273 6.96 3.06 -3.85
C SER A 273 5.48 3.37 -3.65
N VAL A 274 4.78 2.47 -2.96
CA VAL A 274 3.37 2.64 -2.60
C VAL A 274 3.17 2.34 -1.12
N LEU A 275 2.47 3.23 -0.44
CA LEU A 275 2.05 3.08 0.96
C LEU A 275 0.57 3.39 1.07
N GLU A 276 -0.19 2.41 1.54
CA GLU A 276 -1.58 2.60 1.94
C GLU A 276 -1.63 3.01 3.41
N LEU A 277 -2.37 4.07 3.72
CA LEU A 277 -2.70 4.46 5.08
C LEU A 277 -4.11 3.94 5.38
N ALA A 278 -4.24 3.15 6.44
CA ALA A 278 -5.50 2.58 6.91
C ALA A 278 -6.32 3.60 7.71
#